data_AF-A0A7W7CND5-F1
#
_entry.id   AF-A0A7W7CND5-F1
#
_cell.length_a   1.000
_cell.length_b   1.000
_cell.length_c   1.000
_cell.angle_alpha   90.00
_cell.angle_beta   90.00
_cell.angle_gamma   90.00
#
_symmetry.space_group_name_H-M   'P 1'
#
loop_
_entity.id
_entity.type
_entity.pdbx_description
1 polymer ?
#
loop_
_entity_poly.entity_id
_entity_poly.type
_entity_poly.pdbx_seq_one_letter_code
_entity_poly.pdbx_strand_id
1 'polypeptide(L)'
;MLRGGREPWLAVDPVLMRGDPAYDLARVLWTRVDEMGDDDILRHFGAVVQAAGVGRDHGRDWVVYRTVDYWLWGLSAGLTEDPVRCGRLLAPFL
;
A
#
# COMPACT_ATOMS: atom_id res chain seq x y z
N MET A 1 25.91 10.41 -11.19
CA MET A 1 24.77 11.35 -11.12
C MET A 1 23.66 10.81 -12.02
N LEU A 2 22.47 10.55 -11.48
CA LEU A 2 21.29 10.21 -12.30
C LEU A 2 20.83 11.48 -13.03
N ARG A 3 20.88 11.48 -14.37
CA ARG A 3 20.48 12.60 -15.26
C ARG A 3 19.08 12.35 -15.85
N GLY A 4 18.09 12.07 -15.00
CA GLY A 4 16.69 12.04 -15.41
C GLY A 4 16.06 13.43 -15.26
N GLY A 5 15.15 13.79 -16.17
CA GLY A 5 14.24 14.92 -15.94
C GLY A 5 13.43 14.67 -14.66
N ARG A 6 13.25 15.69 -13.83
CA ARG A 6 12.46 15.55 -12.59
C ARG A 6 10.99 15.70 -12.92
N GLU A 7 10.22 14.66 -12.64
CA GLU A 7 8.77 14.79 -12.51
C GLU A 7 8.42 15.63 -11.26
N PRO A 8 7.21 16.23 -11.19
CA PRO A 8 6.74 16.94 -9.99
C PRO A 8 6.67 16.06 -8.74
N TRP A 9 6.75 14.73 -8.91
CA TRP A 9 6.80 13.73 -7.86
C TRP A 9 8.01 12.81 -8.06
N LEU A 10 8.45 12.17 -6.97
CA LEU A 10 9.58 11.23 -6.99
C LEU A 10 9.27 10.04 -6.07
N ALA A 11 9.48 8.83 -6.58
CA ALA A 11 9.51 7.64 -5.73
C ALA A 11 10.82 7.60 -4.94
N VAL A 12 10.72 7.45 -3.62
CA VAL A 12 11.87 7.30 -2.73
C VAL A 12 11.97 5.85 -2.30
N ASP A 13 13.19 5.31 -2.29
CA ASP A 13 13.49 3.91 -1.97
C ASP A 13 12.64 2.88 -2.74
N PRO A 14 12.65 2.91 -4.10
CA PRO A 14 11.91 1.95 -4.88
C PRO A 14 12.55 0.55 -4.73
N VAL A 15 11.78 -0.39 -4.21
CA VAL A 15 12.16 -1.81 -4.20
C VAL A 15 11.65 -2.43 -5.51
N LEU A 16 12.54 -2.52 -6.50
CA LEU A 16 12.19 -3.06 -7.82
C LEU A 16 12.17 -4.59 -7.78
N MET A 17 11.00 -5.17 -8.00
CA MET A 17 10.82 -6.62 -8.12
C MET A 17 10.09 -6.98 -9.40
N ARG A 18 10.41 -8.14 -9.97
CA ARG A 18 9.65 -8.73 -11.08
C ARG A 18 8.63 -9.71 -10.50
N GLY A 19 7.35 -9.48 -10.77
CA GLY A 19 6.28 -10.30 -10.24
C GLY A 19 4.90 -9.72 -10.55
N ASP A 20 3.94 -10.10 -9.73
CA ASP A 20 2.58 -9.57 -9.80
C ASP A 20 2.58 -8.07 -9.45
N PRO A 21 2.10 -7.17 -10.34
CA PRO A 21 2.03 -5.73 -10.07
C PRO A 21 1.21 -5.38 -8.82
N ALA A 22 0.24 -6.22 -8.45
CA ALA A 22 -0.61 -6.00 -7.29
C ALA A 22 0.15 -6.09 -5.95
N TYR A 23 1.36 -6.67 -5.95
CA TYR A 23 2.20 -6.83 -4.77
C TYR A 23 2.49 -5.50 -4.04
N ASP A 24 2.59 -4.38 -4.77
CA ASP A 24 3.00 -3.10 -4.18
C ASP A 24 1.82 -2.19 -3.78
N LEU A 25 0.57 -2.61 -4.05
CA LEU A 25 -0.61 -1.76 -3.82
C LEU A 25 -0.79 -1.36 -2.34
N ALA A 26 -0.53 -2.26 -1.40
CA ALA A 26 -0.64 -1.95 0.04
C ALA A 26 0.33 -0.84 0.47
N ARG A 27 1.56 -0.85 -0.08
CA ARG A 27 2.60 0.15 0.22
C ARG A 27 2.17 1.56 -0.21
N VAL A 28 1.42 1.66 -1.31
CA VAL A 28 0.87 2.93 -1.79
C VAL A 28 -0.22 3.47 -0.86
N LEU A 29 -0.95 2.60 -0.17
CA LEU A 29 -2.13 2.96 0.60
C LEU A 29 -1.86 3.28 2.07
N TRP A 30 -0.84 2.69 2.72
CA TRP A 30 -0.73 2.73 4.18
C TRP A 30 -0.13 4.02 4.77
N THR A 31 0.64 4.82 4.01
CA THR A 31 1.54 5.84 4.61
C THR A 31 0.81 6.96 5.34
N ARG A 32 -0.39 7.31 4.86
CA ARG A 32 -1.24 8.37 5.45
C ARG A 32 -2.65 7.85 5.75
N VAL A 33 -2.77 6.54 5.96
CA VAL A 33 -4.07 5.88 6.17
C VAL A 33 -4.74 6.34 7.48
N ASP A 34 -3.93 6.79 8.43
CA ASP A 34 -4.37 7.37 9.70
C ASP A 34 -5.12 8.71 9.54
N GLU A 35 -4.99 9.37 8.39
CA GLU A 35 -5.70 10.62 8.08
C GLU A 35 -7.04 10.39 7.34
N MET A 36 -7.39 9.13 7.06
CA MET A 36 -8.49 8.78 6.16
C MET A 36 -9.68 8.12 6.89
N GLY A 37 -10.90 8.42 6.44
CA GLY A 37 -12.10 7.63 6.76
C GLY A 37 -12.17 6.32 5.95
N ASP A 38 -13.07 5.40 6.31
CA ASP A 38 -13.19 4.09 5.63
C ASP A 38 -13.52 4.25 4.14
N ASP A 39 -14.46 5.15 3.83
CA ASP A 39 -14.83 5.46 2.45
C ASP A 39 -13.66 6.06 1.65
N ASP A 40 -12.80 6.86 2.30
CA ASP A 40 -11.60 7.41 1.66
C ASP A 40 -10.58 6.31 1.34
N ILE A 41 -10.40 5.34 2.24
CA ILE A 41 -9.52 4.19 2.03
C ILE A 41 -10.02 3.36 0.84
N LEU A 42 -11.31 3.03 0.81
CA LEU A 42 -11.90 2.24 -0.27
C LEU A 42 -11.87 2.99 -1.61
N ARG A 43 -12.05 4.32 -1.59
CA ARG A 43 -11.92 5.19 -2.77
C ARG A 43 -10.48 5.22 -3.29
N HIS A 44 -9.49 5.39 -2.42
CA HIS A 44 -8.07 5.37 -2.81
C HIS A 44 -7.66 4.00 -3.34
N PHE A 45 -8.10 2.92 -2.70
CA PHE A 45 -7.92 1.56 -3.20
C PHE A 45 -8.44 1.42 -4.64
N GLY A 46 -9.68 1.87 -4.89
CA GLY A 46 -10.25 1.85 -6.24
C GLY A 46 -9.40 2.60 -7.27
N ALA A 47 -8.91 3.80 -6.92
CA ALA A 47 -8.04 4.59 -7.79
C ALA A 47 -6.70 3.90 -8.07
N VAL A 48 -6.08 3.32 -7.04
CA VAL A 48 -4.77 2.64 -7.14
C VAL A 48 -4.88 1.38 -7.99
N VAL A 49 -5.91 0.56 -7.79
CA VAL A 49 -6.17 -0.64 -8.60
C VAL A 49 -6.43 -0.28 -10.06
N GLN A 50 -7.24 0.75 -10.31
CA GLN A 50 -7.53 1.23 -11.65
C GLN A 50 -6.26 1.74 -12.35
N ALA A 51 -5.43 2.52 -11.65
CA ALA A 51 -4.16 3.03 -12.18
C ALA A 51 -3.16 1.90 -12.47
N ALA A 52 -3.17 0.83 -11.66
CA ALA A 52 -2.32 -0.35 -11.85
C ALA A 52 -2.82 -1.31 -12.94
N GLY A 53 -4.03 -1.12 -13.47
CA GLY A 53 -4.65 -2.04 -14.43
C GLY A 53 -4.92 -3.43 -13.86
N VAL A 54 -5.14 -3.52 -12.54
CA VAL A 54 -5.37 -4.78 -11.82
C VAL A 54 -6.87 -5.01 -11.61
N GLY A 55 -7.32 -6.26 -11.56
CA GLY A 55 -8.70 -6.59 -11.21
C GLY A 55 -9.01 -6.25 -9.75
N ARG A 56 -10.23 -5.77 -9.46
CA ARG A 56 -10.60 -5.30 -8.12
C ARG A 56 -10.43 -6.35 -7.03
N ASP A 57 -10.90 -7.57 -7.26
CA ASP A 57 -10.81 -8.64 -6.26
C ASP A 57 -9.36 -9.10 -6.06
N HIS A 58 -8.61 -9.24 -7.15
CA HIS A 58 -7.17 -9.54 -7.10
C HIS A 58 -6.38 -8.48 -6.33
N GLY A 59 -6.67 -7.20 -6.59
CA GLY A 59 -6.07 -6.09 -5.85
C GLY A 59 -6.42 -6.12 -4.37
N ARG A 60 -7.68 -6.45 -4.02
CA ARG A 60 -8.12 -6.58 -2.62
C ARG A 60 -7.34 -7.68 -1.91
N ASP A 61 -7.26 -8.85 -2.52
CA ASP A 61 -6.58 -10.01 -1.91
C ASP A 61 -5.10 -9.70 -1.67
N TRP A 62 -4.43 -9.05 -2.62
CA TRP A 62 -3.06 -8.58 -2.45
C TRP A 62 -2.90 -7.51 -1.37
N VAL A 63 -3.80 -6.53 -1.30
CA VAL A 63 -3.76 -5.50 -0.25
C VAL A 63 -3.92 -6.13 1.13
N VAL A 64 -4.87 -7.06 1.29
CA VAL A 64 -5.06 -7.78 2.56
C VAL A 64 -3.80 -8.59 2.91
N TYR A 65 -3.31 -9.42 1.99
CA TYR A 65 -2.12 -10.24 2.22
C TYR A 65 -0.89 -9.40 2.60
N ARG A 66 -0.57 -8.38 1.80
CA ARG A 66 0.62 -7.54 2.00
C ARG A 66 0.54 -6.72 3.27
N THR A 67 -0.64 -6.25 3.64
CA THR A 67 -0.83 -5.51 4.89
C THR A 67 -0.61 -6.43 6.09
N VAL A 68 -1.12 -7.66 6.07
CA VAL A 68 -0.88 -8.63 7.15
C VAL A 68 0.60 -9.04 7.21
N ASP A 69 1.23 -9.32 6.08
CA ASP A 69 2.66 -9.67 6.03
C ASP A 69 3.54 -8.57 6.62
N TYR A 70 3.31 -7.32 6.21
CA TYR A 70 4.04 -6.17 6.75
C TYR A 70 3.70 -5.93 8.23
N TRP A 71 2.46 -6.15 8.64
CA TRP A 71 2.05 -6.01 10.04
C TRP A 71 2.80 -6.99 10.94
N LEU A 72 2.87 -8.27 10.56
CA LEU A 72 3.59 -9.29 11.32
C LEU A 72 5.08 -8.97 11.41
N TRP A 73 5.69 -8.55 10.29
CA TRP A 73 7.07 -8.10 10.29
C TRP A 73 7.28 -6.89 11.21
N GLY A 74 6.44 -5.87 11.10
CA GLY A 74 6.54 -4.64 11.90
C GLY A 74 6.38 -4.88 13.40
N LEU A 75 5.45 -5.75 13.80
CA LEU A 75 5.31 -6.21 15.18
C LEU A 75 6.57 -6.94 15.66
N SER A 76 7.13 -7.84 14.84
CA SER A 76 8.35 -8.58 15.19
C SER A 76 9.58 -7.67 15.32
N ALA A 77 9.60 -6.57 14.56
CA ALA A 77 10.64 -5.55 14.59
C ALA A 77 10.45 -4.52 15.73
N GLY A 78 9.36 -4.60 16.50
CA GLY A 78 9.06 -3.67 17.58
C GLY A 78 8.58 -2.29 17.13
N LEU A 79 8.06 -2.17 15.90
CA LEU A 79 7.46 -0.93 15.42
C LEU A 79 6.15 -0.62 16.17
N THR A 80 5.87 0.65 16.41
CA THR A 80 4.68 1.09 17.16
C THR A 80 3.66 1.86 16.31
N GLU A 81 4.09 2.51 15.23
CA GLU A 81 3.21 3.28 14.34
C GLU A 81 2.67 2.45 13.18
N ASP A 82 3.56 1.77 12.46
CA ASP A 82 3.20 1.00 11.27
C ASP A 82 2.21 -0.14 11.54
N PRO A 83 2.31 -0.90 12.64
CA PRO A 83 1.27 -1.87 13.00
C PRO A 83 -0.13 -1.26 13.18
N VAL A 84 -0.22 -0.03 13.69
CA VAL A 84 -1.51 0.68 13.84
C VAL A 84 -2.07 1.06 12.47
N ARG A 85 -1.21 1.55 11.56
CA ARG A 85 -1.58 1.84 10.17
C ARG A 85 -2.05 0.58 9.42
N CYS A 86 -1.40 -0.56 9.65
CA CYS A 86 -1.83 -1.84 9.06
C CYS A 86 -3.24 -2.23 9.51
N GLY A 87 -3.52 -2.13 10.81
CA GLY A 87 -4.87 -2.36 11.34
C GLY A 87 -5.90 -1.41 10.74
N ARG A 88 -5.56 -0.12 10.63
CA ARG A 88 -6.42 0.90 10.01
C ARG A 88 -6.73 0.60 8.54
N LEU A 89 -5.74 0.16 7.77
CA LEU A 89 -5.89 -0.18 6.36
C LEU A 89 -6.72 -1.45 6.14
N LEU A 90 -6.59 -2.46 7.02
CA LEU A 90 -7.34 -3.71 6.90
C LEU A 90 -8.82 -3.58 7.23
N ALA A 91 -9.17 -2.70 8.17
CA ALA A 91 -10.53 -2.61 8.73
C ALA A 91 -11.65 -2.51 7.67
N PRO A 92 -11.54 -1.71 6.59
CA PRO A 92 -12.61 -1.60 5.59
C PRO A 92 -12.77 -2.82 4.66
N PHE A 93 -11.85 -3.79 4.71
CA PHE A 93 -11.85 -4.96 3.81
C PHE A 93 -12.38 -6.25 4.46
N LEU A 94 -12.64 -6.22 5.77
CA LEU A 94 -13.17 -7.33 6.59
C LEU A 94 -14.67 -7.14 6.84
#